data_AF-A0A1E7I6T4-F1
#
_entry.id   AF-A0A1E7I6T4-F1
#
_cell.length_a   1.000
_cell.length_b   1.000
_cell.length_c   1.000
_cell.angle_alpha   90.00
_cell.angle_beta   90.00
_cell.angle_gamma   90.00
#
_symmetry.space_group_name_H-M   'P 1'
#
loop_
_entity.id
_entity.type
_entity.pdbx_description
1 polymer ?
#
loop_
_entity_poly.entity_id
_entity_poly.type
_entity_poly.pdbx_seq_one_letter_code
_entity_poly.pdbx_strand_id
1 'polypeptide(L)'
;MLEEYETGFLVVSCSGALKSGQIANAIAVKMAENGFAEMISIAGIAAGVEGYVNKAQRVNDLIIIDGCEKKCACKIIENSGITPKHEFCLVELGYLDSDGPVDMDEVDIFRKKIKLLYGQAKSNSKYSVCGCETCIRD
;
A
#
# COMPACT_ATOMS: atom_id res chain seq x y z
N MET A 1 -17.92 -8.32 8.41
CA MET A 1 -18.12 -6.95 7.88
C MET A 1 -16.94 -6.59 6.99
N LEU A 2 -16.86 -7.28 5.85
CA LEU A 2 -15.82 -7.21 4.81
C LEU A 2 -16.48 -7.08 3.41
N GLU A 3 -17.73 -6.63 3.35
CA GLU A 3 -18.55 -6.73 2.13
C GLU A 3 -18.17 -5.71 1.03
N GLU A 4 -17.30 -4.74 1.32
CA GLU A 4 -16.89 -3.69 0.37
C GLU A 4 -15.51 -3.93 -0.29
N TYR A 5 -14.70 -4.86 0.22
CA TYR A 5 -13.35 -5.10 -0.29
C TYR A 5 -13.21 -6.55 -0.80
N GLU A 6 -12.85 -6.70 -2.07
CA GLU A 6 -12.79 -8.01 -2.74
C GLU A 6 -11.73 -8.96 -2.16
N THR A 7 -10.77 -8.43 -1.39
CA THR A 7 -9.53 -9.13 -1.06
C THR A 7 -9.25 -9.29 0.44
N GLY A 8 -9.88 -8.48 1.30
CA GLY A 8 -9.54 -8.40 2.74
C GLY A 8 -8.13 -7.88 3.04
N PHE A 9 -7.46 -7.21 2.09
CA PHE A 9 -6.13 -6.63 2.29
C PHE A 9 -6.22 -5.27 2.98
N LEU A 10 -5.15 -4.88 3.68
CA LEU A 10 -4.98 -3.52 4.19
C LEU A 10 -3.84 -2.83 3.47
N VAL A 11 -3.96 -1.52 3.26
CA VAL A 11 -2.89 -0.68 2.74
C VAL A 11 -2.63 0.50 3.67
N VAL A 12 -1.35 0.76 3.92
CA VAL A 12 -0.85 1.96 4.58
C VAL A 12 0.19 2.61 3.69
N SER A 13 0.34 3.93 3.78
CA SER A 13 1.34 4.66 3.01
C SER A 13 2.01 5.75 3.83
N CYS A 14 3.20 6.16 3.39
CA CYS A 14 3.88 7.33 3.92
C CYS A 14 3.25 8.60 3.33
N SER A 15 2.32 9.22 4.07
CA SER A 15 1.62 10.45 3.68
C SER A 15 2.37 11.74 4.10
N GLY A 16 3.69 11.76 3.93
CA GLY A 16 4.56 12.87 4.37
C GLY A 16 4.64 14.06 3.40
N ALA A 17 5.37 15.12 3.76
CA ALA A 17 5.44 16.38 3.01
C ALA A 17 6.14 16.31 1.64
N LEU A 18 6.89 15.24 1.35
CA LEU A 18 7.57 15.07 0.06
C LEU A 18 6.55 14.68 -1.03
N LYS A 19 6.79 15.11 -2.28
CA LYS A 19 5.95 14.73 -3.43
C LYS A 19 5.86 13.20 -3.57
N SER A 20 6.97 12.49 -3.39
CA SER A 20 6.98 11.03 -3.36
C SER A 20 6.07 10.42 -2.27
N GLY A 21 5.94 11.09 -1.12
CA GLY A 21 4.98 10.70 -0.08
C GLY A 21 3.52 10.98 -0.50
N GLN A 22 3.27 12.09 -1.17
CA GLN A 22 1.95 12.39 -1.73
C GLN A 22 1.55 11.40 -2.84
N ILE A 23 2.50 10.97 -3.69
CA ILE A 23 2.27 9.90 -4.68
C ILE A 23 1.99 8.57 -3.98
N ALA A 24 2.79 8.17 -2.98
CA ALA A 24 2.55 6.95 -2.20
C ALA A 24 1.14 6.96 -1.57
N ASN A 25 0.72 8.11 -1.03
CA ASN A 25 -0.62 8.31 -0.50
C ASN A 25 -1.70 8.18 -1.58
N ALA A 26 -1.53 8.84 -2.72
CA ALA A 26 -2.48 8.76 -3.83
C ALA A 26 -2.63 7.33 -4.38
N ILE A 27 -1.55 6.54 -4.41
CA ILE A 27 -1.60 5.11 -4.77
C ILE A 27 -2.47 4.34 -3.78
N ALA A 28 -2.26 4.51 -2.47
CA ALA A 28 -3.04 3.83 -1.44
C ALA A 28 -4.53 4.21 -1.49
N VAL A 29 -4.84 5.49 -1.71
CA VAL A 29 -6.22 5.96 -1.91
C VAL A 29 -6.86 5.27 -3.12
N LYS A 30 -6.20 5.29 -4.29
CA LYS A 30 -6.72 4.61 -5.50
C LYS A 30 -6.86 3.09 -5.32
N MET A 31 -6.02 2.45 -4.51
CA MET A 31 -6.19 1.03 -4.18
C MET A 31 -7.46 0.79 -3.37
N ALA A 32 -7.80 1.70 -2.45
CA ALA A 32 -9.03 1.62 -1.67
C ALA A 32 -10.28 1.95 -2.47
N GLU A 33 -10.25 3.01 -3.28
CA GLU A 33 -11.37 3.39 -4.16
C GLU A 33 -11.73 2.28 -5.14
N ASN A 34 -10.73 1.51 -5.61
CA ASN A 34 -10.94 0.40 -6.52
C ASN A 34 -11.22 -0.94 -5.80
N GLY A 35 -11.46 -0.93 -4.48
CA GLY A 35 -11.78 -2.13 -3.69
C GLY A 35 -10.64 -3.14 -3.53
N PHE A 36 -9.41 -2.82 -3.95
CA PHE A 36 -8.27 -3.74 -3.92
C PHE A 36 -7.72 -3.97 -2.51
N ALA A 37 -7.75 -2.96 -1.64
CA ALA A 37 -7.32 -3.04 -0.25
C ALA A 37 -7.98 -1.92 0.55
N GLU A 38 -8.31 -2.15 1.82
CA GLU A 38 -8.79 -1.09 2.69
C GLU A 38 -7.64 -0.22 3.20
N MET A 39 -7.76 1.09 3.04
CA MET A 39 -6.73 2.02 3.53
C MET A 39 -6.88 2.30 5.03
N ILE A 40 -5.77 2.23 5.75
CA ILE A 40 -5.70 2.59 7.18
C ILE A 40 -4.79 3.79 7.39
N SER A 41 -5.18 4.65 8.33
CA SER A 41 -4.37 5.79 8.75
C SER A 41 -3.07 5.34 9.43
N ILE A 42 -1.94 5.56 8.75
CA ILE A 42 -0.60 5.32 9.31
C ILE A 42 -0.33 6.21 10.54
N ALA A 43 -0.86 7.43 10.54
CA ALA A 43 -0.73 8.37 11.65
C ALA A 43 -1.48 7.86 12.89
N GLY A 44 -2.65 7.24 12.68
CA GLY A 44 -3.41 6.59 13.74
C GLY A 44 -2.68 5.38 14.33
N ILE A 45 -2.00 4.58 13.50
CA ILE A 45 -1.11 3.51 13.98
C ILE A 45 0.05 4.09 14.80
N ALA A 46 0.73 5.12 14.28
CA ALA A 46 1.85 5.78 14.97
C ALA A 46 1.44 6.41 16.31
N ALA A 47 0.21 6.92 16.40
CA ALA A 47 -0.36 7.47 17.63
C ALA A 47 -0.83 6.39 18.62
N GLY A 48 -0.73 5.10 18.29
CA GLY A 48 -1.13 4.00 19.16
C GLY A 48 -2.65 3.87 19.31
N VAL A 49 -3.44 4.34 18.35
CA VAL A 49 -4.91 4.19 18.40
C VAL A 49 -5.25 2.70 18.28
N GLU A 50 -5.77 2.12 19.36
CA GLU A 50 -5.98 0.67 19.50
C GLU A 50 -6.72 0.05 18.32
N GLY A 51 -7.76 0.73 17.81
CA GLY A 51 -8.53 0.24 16.66
C GLY A 51 -7.68 0.05 15.39
N TYR A 52 -6.76 0.96 15.10
CA TYR A 52 -5.90 0.86 13.92
C TYR A 52 -4.75 -0.13 14.13
N VAL A 53 -4.13 -0.14 15.32
CA VAL A 53 -3.06 -1.09 15.65
C VAL A 53 -3.59 -2.53 15.60
N ASN A 54 -4.70 -2.81 16.27
CA ASN A 54 -5.32 -4.13 16.28
C ASN A 54 -5.71 -4.60 14.88
N LYS A 55 -6.20 -3.68 14.04
CA LYS A 55 -6.58 -4.00 12.67
C LYS A 55 -5.35 -4.35 11.82
N ALA A 56 -4.28 -3.56 11.93
CA ALA A 56 -3.02 -3.82 11.24
C ALA A 56 -2.33 -5.12 11.70
N GLN A 57 -2.46 -5.50 12.98
CA GLN A 57 -1.90 -6.74 13.53
C GLN A 57 -2.65 -8.01 13.10
N ARG A 58 -3.96 -7.91 12.82
CA ARG A 58 -4.82 -9.06 12.53
C ARG A 58 -4.96 -9.38 11.05
N VAL A 59 -4.56 -8.48 10.16
CA VAL A 59 -4.66 -8.72 8.72
C VAL A 59 -3.64 -9.74 8.26
N ASN A 60 -4.04 -10.57 7.29
CA ASN A 60 -3.11 -11.48 6.62
C ASN A 60 -2.14 -10.74 5.70
N ASP A 61 -2.61 -9.70 5.02
CA ASP A 61 -1.86 -8.94 4.03
C ASP A 61 -1.93 -7.44 4.31
N LEU A 62 -0.81 -6.90 4.81
CA LEU A 62 -0.60 -5.47 5.01
C LEU A 62 0.38 -4.96 3.95
N ILE A 63 -0.14 -4.18 3.00
CA ILE A 63 0.63 -3.50 1.95
C ILE A 63 1.13 -2.17 2.52
N ILE A 64 2.44 -1.94 2.42
CA ILE A 64 3.11 -0.75 2.95
C ILE A 64 3.77 -0.02 1.79
N ILE A 65 3.38 1.24 1.57
CA ILE A 65 3.86 2.05 0.45
C ILE A 65 4.65 3.26 0.99
N ASP A 66 5.95 3.27 0.78
CA ASP A 66 6.83 4.37 1.15
C ASP A 66 7.25 5.18 -0.07
N GLY A 67 7.26 6.51 0.06
CA GLY A 67 7.67 7.40 -1.03
C GLY A 67 9.19 7.49 -1.21
N CYS A 68 9.96 7.37 -0.12
CA CYS A 68 11.41 7.60 -0.14
C CYS A 68 12.16 6.60 0.76
N GLU A 69 13.50 6.60 0.66
CA GLU A 69 14.41 5.68 1.37
C GLU A 69 14.33 5.78 2.90
N LYS A 70 13.70 6.82 3.43
CA LYS A 70 13.47 6.93 4.88
C LYS A 70 12.55 5.85 5.42
N LYS A 71 11.70 5.25 4.56
CA LYS A 71 10.78 4.16 4.88
C LYS A 71 9.96 4.41 6.17
N CYS A 72 9.34 5.58 6.28
CA CYS A 72 8.65 6.01 7.49
C CYS A 72 7.45 5.11 7.83
N ALA A 73 6.67 4.70 6.83
CA ALA A 73 5.52 3.82 7.06
C ALA A 73 5.99 2.44 7.54
N CYS A 74 7.00 1.87 6.87
CA CYS A 74 7.60 0.61 7.30
C CYS A 74 8.09 0.65 8.76
N LYS A 75 8.86 1.69 9.14
CA LYS A 75 9.35 1.86 10.52
C LYS A 75 8.22 1.98 11.55
N ILE A 76 7.12 2.67 11.21
CA ILE A 76 5.95 2.76 12.11
C ILE A 76 5.32 1.38 12.32
N ILE A 77 5.20 0.59 11.26
CA ILE A 77 4.65 -0.77 11.34
C ILE A 77 5.57 -1.68 12.18
N GLU A 78 6.88 -1.63 11.96
CA GLU A 78 7.87 -2.39 12.76
C GLU A 78 7.80 -2.01 14.24
N ASN A 79 7.75 -0.71 14.55
CA ASN A 79 7.63 -0.22 15.93
C ASN A 79 6.30 -0.63 16.60
N SER A 80 5.28 -0.97 15.82
CA SER A 80 3.98 -1.47 16.31
C SER A 80 4.00 -3.00 16.53
N GLY A 81 5.16 -3.64 16.41
CA GLY A 81 5.35 -5.08 16.61
C GLY A 81 4.90 -5.94 15.43
N ILE A 82 4.71 -5.35 14.25
CA ILE A 82 4.28 -6.04 13.03
C ILE A 82 5.49 -6.19 12.12
N THR A 83 5.77 -7.41 11.65
CA THR A 83 6.82 -7.64 10.64
C THR A 83 6.31 -7.29 9.24
N PRO A 84 6.90 -6.29 8.54
CA PRO A 84 6.53 -5.94 7.16
C PRO A 84 6.78 -7.12 6.21
N LYS A 85 5.76 -7.54 5.46
CA LYS A 85 5.88 -8.58 4.42
C LYS A 85 5.73 -8.05 3.00
N HIS A 86 4.99 -6.97 2.83
CA HIS A 86 4.68 -6.39 1.52
C HIS A 86 5.03 -4.90 1.52
N GLU A 87 6.33 -4.61 1.56
CA GLU A 87 6.86 -3.25 1.49
C GLU A 87 7.21 -2.85 0.06
N PHE A 88 6.85 -1.62 -0.29
CA PHE A 88 7.12 -1.03 -1.60
C PHE A 88 7.63 0.39 -1.40
N CYS A 89 8.88 0.66 -1.79
CA CYS A 89 9.45 2.00 -1.76
C CYS A 89 9.52 2.56 -3.18
N LEU A 90 8.86 3.69 -3.45
CA LEU A 90 8.74 4.22 -4.81
C LEU A 90 10.10 4.54 -5.45
N VAL A 91 11.03 5.14 -4.69
CA VAL A 91 12.39 5.40 -5.18
C VAL A 91 13.17 4.13 -5.48
N GLU A 92 13.00 3.06 -4.70
CA GLU A 92 13.58 1.74 -4.99
C GLU A 92 12.94 1.10 -6.23
N LEU A 93 11.68 1.45 -6.51
CA LEU A 93 10.97 1.08 -7.73
C LEU A 93 11.29 1.99 -8.92
N GLY A 94 12.23 2.93 -8.78
CA GLY A 94 12.69 3.81 -9.85
C GLY A 94 11.92 5.11 -10.03
N TYR A 95 11.14 5.54 -9.02
CA TYR A 95 10.57 6.89 -9.01
C TYR A 95 11.70 7.91 -8.88
N LEU A 96 11.70 8.88 -9.78
CA LEU A 96 12.62 10.02 -9.76
C LEU A 96 11.80 11.26 -9.44
N ASP A 97 12.17 11.96 -8.38
CA ASP A 97 11.42 13.14 -7.97
C ASP A 97 11.57 14.25 -9.00
N SER A 98 10.45 14.91 -9.30
CA SER A 98 10.35 15.97 -10.30
C SER A 98 9.62 17.17 -9.72
N ASP A 99 10.03 18.36 -10.12
CA ASP A 99 9.35 19.58 -9.72
C ASP A 99 7.90 19.62 -10.25
N GLY A 100 7.02 20.29 -9.50
CA GLY A 100 5.62 20.47 -9.89
C GLY A 100 4.64 19.57 -9.13
N PRO A 101 3.35 19.57 -9.54
CA PRO A 101 2.31 18.83 -8.84
C PRO A 101 2.49 17.31 -8.98
N VAL A 102 1.70 16.57 -8.20
CA VAL A 102 1.56 15.12 -8.35
C VAL A 102 0.95 14.82 -9.73
N ASP A 103 1.62 13.96 -10.49
CA ASP A 103 1.12 13.44 -11.75
C ASP A 103 0.30 12.17 -11.50
N MET A 104 -0.97 12.18 -11.90
CA MET A 104 -1.87 11.05 -11.69
C MET A 104 -1.58 9.86 -12.62
N ASP A 105 -0.90 10.09 -13.74
CA ASP A 105 -0.43 9.02 -14.63
C ASP A 105 0.73 8.25 -13.97
N GLU A 106 1.66 8.97 -13.32
CA GLU A 106 2.72 8.34 -12.50
C GLU A 106 2.10 7.48 -11.38
N VAL A 107 1.09 8.02 -10.68
CA VAL A 107 0.36 7.28 -9.64
C VAL A 107 -0.20 5.96 -10.21
N ASP A 108 -0.82 5.98 -11.39
CA ASP A 108 -1.38 4.76 -11.99
C ASP A 108 -0.32 3.77 -12.46
N ILE A 109 0.81 4.25 -12.98
CA ILE A 109 1.96 3.41 -13.35
C ILE A 109 2.50 2.67 -12.12
N PHE A 110 2.79 3.39 -11.04
CA PHE A 110 3.32 2.78 -9.82
C PHE A 110 2.29 1.91 -9.11
N ARG A 111 1.00 2.28 -9.10
CA ARG A 111 -0.09 1.43 -8.59
C ARG A 111 -0.12 0.08 -9.31
N LYS A 112 -0.10 0.07 -10.64
CA LYS A 112 -0.09 -1.16 -11.45
C LYS A 112 1.17 -1.99 -11.18
N LYS A 113 2.33 -1.34 -11.10
CA LYS A 113 3.62 -1.99 -10.78
C LYS A 113 3.59 -2.66 -9.40
N ILE A 114 3.10 -1.97 -8.37
CA ILE A 114 2.97 -2.52 -7.01
C ILE A 114 2.00 -3.71 -7.00
N LYS A 115 0.82 -3.59 -7.64
CA LYS A 115 -0.12 -4.72 -7.75
C LYS A 115 0.50 -5.95 -8.40
N LEU A 116 1.29 -5.75 -9.46
CA LEU A 116 2.00 -6.83 -10.16
C LEU A 116 3.04 -7.50 -9.24
N LEU A 117 3.89 -6.71 -8.58
CA LEU A 117 4.92 -7.23 -7.67
C LEU A 117 4.32 -7.96 -6.47
N TYR A 118 3.25 -7.42 -5.89
CA TYR A 118 2.47 -8.08 -4.85
C TYR A 118 1.89 -9.43 -5.33
N GLY A 119 1.31 -9.47 -6.53
CA GLY A 119 0.77 -10.70 -7.13
C GLY A 119 1.83 -11.76 -7.41
N GLN A 120 3.02 -11.36 -7.86
CA GLN A 120 4.17 -12.25 -8.08
C GLN A 120 4.74 -12.80 -6.77
N ALA A 121 4.83 -11.98 -5.71
CA ALA A 121 5.21 -12.47 -4.39
C ALA A 121 4.24 -13.55 -3.87
N LYS A 122 2.97 -13.48 -4.29
CA LYS A 122 1.93 -14.48 -3.98
C LYS A 122 1.86 -15.67 -4.95
N SER A 123 2.51 -15.67 -6.11
CA SER A 123 2.35 -16.73 -7.12
C SER A 123 3.07 -18.05 -6.80
N ASN A 124 3.79 -18.14 -5.67
CA ASN A 124 4.14 -19.43 -5.04
C ASN A 124 3.01 -20.00 -4.17
N SER A 125 1.87 -19.32 -4.05
CA SER A 125 0.62 -19.80 -3.46
C SER A 125 -0.43 -19.97 -4.55
N LYS A 126 -1.42 -20.85 -4.34
CA LYS A 126 -2.54 -21.15 -5.26
C LYS A 126 -3.42 -19.94 -5.67
N TYR A 127 -3.08 -18.72 -5.25
CA TYR A 127 -3.86 -17.50 -5.44
C TYR A 127 -3.12 -16.43 -6.25
N SER A 128 -2.42 -16.82 -7.32
CA SER A 128 -1.76 -15.87 -8.23
C SER A 128 -2.77 -14.84 -8.76
N VAL A 129 -2.62 -13.58 -8.35
CA VAL A 129 -3.44 -12.46 -8.80
C VAL A 129 -2.80 -11.92 -10.09
N CYS A 130 -3.49 -12.06 -11.23
CA CYS A 130 -3.09 -11.44 -12.48
C CYS A 130 -3.41 -9.93 -12.42
N GLY A 131 -2.44 -9.08 -12.75
CA GLY A 131 -2.51 -7.62 -12.58
C GLY A 131 -3.37 -6.85 -13.59
N CYS A 132 -4.37 -7.47 -14.23
CA CYS A 132 -5.27 -6.79 -15.17
C CYS A 132 -6.65 -6.50 -14.55
N GLU A 133 -7.30 -5.43 -15.01
CA GLU A 133 -8.62 -4.97 -14.54
C GLU A 133 -9.79 -5.87 -14.98
N THR A 134 -9.50 -7.00 -15.65
CA THR A 134 -10.50 -7.84 -16.35
C THR A 134 -10.73 -9.22 -15.77
N CYS A 135 -10.06 -9.61 -14.69
CA CYS A 135 -10.45 -10.84 -14.00
C CYS A 135 -11.55 -10.56 -12.98
N ILE A 136 -12.81 -10.55 -13.44
CA ILE A 136 -13.95 -10.83 -12.56
C ILE A 136 -13.71 -12.23 -12.01
N ARG A 137 -13.62 -12.35 -10.69
CA ARG A 137 -13.48 -13.63 -9.99
C ARG A 137 -14.87 -14.05 -9.51
N ASP A 138 -15.35 -15.17 -10.03
CA ASP A 138 -16.41 -15.97 -9.40
C ASP A 138 -15.87 -16.66 -8.13
#